data_AF-A0A6I7YHH6-F1
#
_entry.id   AF-A0A6I7YHH6-F1
#
_cell.length_a   1.000
_cell.length_b   1.000
_cell.length_c   1.000
_cell.angle_alpha   90.00
_cell.angle_beta   90.00
_cell.angle_gamma   90.00
#
_symmetry.space_group_name_H-M   'P 1'
#
loop_
_entity.id
_entity.type
_entity.pdbx_description
1 polymer ?
#
loop_
_entity_poly.entity_id
_entity_poly.type
_entity_poly.pdbx_seq_one_letter_code
_entity_poly.pdbx_strand_id
1 'polypeptide(L)' 'MTSDTPACPECSQPMKSGGLVLCKRQDDGRRTCQSLWGCASRHVWWNWADRPGDTWELCPVPQLFR' A
#
# COMPACT_ATOMS: atom_id res chain seq x y z
N MET A 1 11.85 -15.90 6.06
CA MET A 1 11.27 -14.65 5.52
C MET A 1 11.06 -13.73 6.70
N THR A 2 11.96 -12.76 6.91
CA THR A 2 11.78 -11.73 7.93
C THR A 2 10.57 -10.90 7.49
N SER A 3 9.47 -11.00 8.24
CA SER A 3 8.34 -10.08 8.07
C SER A 3 8.74 -8.74 8.68
N ASP A 4 9.58 -7.99 7.97
CA ASP A 4 9.74 -6.57 8.25
C ASP A 4 8.42 -5.90 7.87
N THR A 5 7.61 -5.67 8.90
CA THR A 5 6.34 -4.97 8.75
C THR A 5 6.66 -3.57 8.26
N PRO A 6 6.15 -3.14 7.09
CA PRO A 6 6.50 -1.84 6.54
C PRO A 6 6.11 -0.72 7.50
N ALA A 7 6.95 0.32 7.53
CA ALA A 7 6.71 1.52 8.33
C ALA A 7 6.01 2.58 7.47
N CYS A 8 5.04 3.27 8.07
CA CYS A 8 4.33 4.36 7.44
C CYS A 8 5.31 5.47 7.02
N PRO A 9 5.30 5.93 5.75
CA PRO A 9 6.17 7.02 5.32
C PRO A 9 5.98 8.33 6.09
N GLU A 10 4.77 8.59 6.61
CA GLU A 10 4.45 9.84 7.31
C GLU A 10 4.67 9.81 8.83
N CYS A 11 4.40 8.69 9.50
CA CYS A 11 4.46 8.62 10.97
C CYS A 11 5.38 7.52 11.51
N SER A 12 6.06 6.79 10.62
CA SER A 12 6.98 5.69 10.94
C SER A 12 6.38 4.54 11.76
N GLN A 13 5.07 4.56 12.00
CA GLN A 13 4.38 3.48 12.70
C GLN A 13 4.28 2.22 11.84
N PRO A 14 4.29 1.02 12.46
CA PRO A 14 4.11 -0.23 11.74
C PRO A 14 2.75 -0.27 11.06
N MET A 15 2.72 -0.84 9.85
CA MET A 15 1.54 -0.92 9.01
C MET A 15 0.93 -2.32 9.00
N LYS A 16 -0.37 -2.39 8.81
CA LYS A 16 -1.11 -3.63 8.57
C LYS A 16 -1.55 -3.69 7.13
N SER A 17 -1.49 -4.88 6.54
CA SER A 17 -2.07 -5.12 5.22
C SER A 17 -3.60 -5.08 5.32
N GLY A 18 -4.22 -4.35 4.39
CA GLY A 18 -5.68 -4.21 4.27
C GLY A 18 -6.30 -5.00 3.11
N GLY A 19 -5.48 -5.67 2.29
CA GLY A 19 -5.94 -6.46 1.15
C GLY A 19 -5.19 -6.16 -0.14
N LEU A 20 -5.62 -6.82 -1.22
CA LEU A 20 -5.07 -6.67 -2.56
C LEU A 20 -6.19 -6.28 -3.54
N VAL A 21 -5.88 -5.40 -4.49
CA VAL A 21 -6.77 -5.06 -5.60
C VAL A 21 -6.02 -5.28 -6.91
N LEU A 22 -6.63 -6.01 -7.85
CA LEU A 22 -6.08 -6.19 -9.19
C LEU A 22 -6.38 -4.94 -10.04
N CYS A 23 -5.32 -4.23 -10.43
CA CYS A 23 -5.40 -3.00 -11.20
C CYS A 23 -4.63 -3.13 -12.52
N LYS A 24 -5.05 -2.40 -13.55
CA LYS A 24 -4.21 -2.16 -14.73
C LYS A 24 -3.28 -0.98 -14.42
N ARG A 25 -1.96 -1.21 -14.38
CA ARG A 25 -0.96 -0.15 -14.21
C ARG A 25 -0.85 0.65 -15.50
N GLN A 26 -0.95 1.98 -15.41
CA GLN A 26 -0.97 2.82 -16.61
C GLN A 26 0.39 2.80 -17.33
N ASP A 27 1.49 2.81 -16.58
CA ASP A 27 2.85 2.92 -17.12
C ASP A 27 3.23 1.78 -18.10
N ASP A 28 2.85 0.54 -17.78
CA ASP A 28 3.22 -0.65 -18.57
C ASP A 28 2.01 -1.44 -19.12
N GLY A 29 0.80 -0.98 -18.82
CA GLY A 29 -0.45 -1.60 -19.26
C GLY A 29 -0.72 -2.99 -18.65
N ARG A 30 0.12 -3.49 -17.73
CA ARG A 30 -0.02 -4.83 -17.14
C ARG A 30 -1.10 -4.81 -16.06
N ARG A 31 -1.76 -5.96 -15.87
CA ARG A 31 -2.61 -6.19 -14.70
C ARG A 31 -1.75 -6.75 -13.58
N THR A 32 -1.69 -6.06 -12.45
CA THR A 32 -0.93 -6.46 -11.27
C THR A 32 -1.66 -5.99 -10.01
N CYS A 33 -1.33 -6.57 -8.87
CA CYS A 33 -1.99 -6.27 -7.61
C CYS A 33 -1.37 -5.03 -6.95
N GLN A 34 -2.20 -4.09 -6.52
CA GLN A 34 -1.83 -3.13 -5.49
C GLN A 34 -2.20 -3.68 -4.12
N SER A 35 -1.27 -3.56 -3.19
CA SER A 35 -1.47 -3.87 -1.78
C SER A 35 -1.93 -2.63 -1.03
N LEU A 36 -2.99 -2.77 -0.25
CA LEU A 36 -3.44 -1.75 0.68
C LEU A 36 -2.68 -1.89 1.99
N TRP A 37 -2.21 -0.76 2.51
CA TRP A 37 -1.53 -0.70 3.80
C TRP A 37 -2.10 0.43 4.65
N GLY A 38 -2.35 0.16 5.93
CA GLY A 38 -2.83 1.16 6.89
C GLY A 38 -2.00 1.19 8.18
N CYS A 39 -1.79 2.37 8.76
CA CYS A 39 -1.17 2.51 10.08
C CYS A 39 -2.18 2.93 11.16
N ALA A 40 -1.80 2.88 12.44
CA ALA A 40 -2.69 3.25 13.54
C ALA A 40 -3.08 4.75 13.55
N SER A 41 -2.25 5.62 12.94
CA SER A 41 -2.59 7.02 12.67
C SER A 41 -3.58 7.24 11.53
N ARG A 42 -4.13 6.17 10.93
CA ARG A 42 -5.13 6.20 9.84
C ARG A 42 -4.61 6.72 8.49
N HIS A 43 -3.29 6.75 8.27
CA HIS A 43 -2.75 6.90 6.93
C HIS A 43 -2.95 5.60 6.16
N VAL A 44 -3.42 5.72 4.92
CA VAL A 44 -3.71 4.59 4.04
C VAL A 44 -2.96 4.79 2.74
N TRP A 45 -2.23 3.76 2.35
CA TRP A 45 -1.30 3.78 1.22
C TRP A 45 -1.50 2.58 0.31
N TRP A 46 -1.17 2.79 -0.95
CA TRP A 46 -1.05 1.76 -1.96
C TRP A 46 0.41 1.52 -2.32
N ASN A 47 0.75 0.27 -2.53
CA ASN A 47 2.04 -0.13 -3.07
C ASN A 47 1.85 -1.29 -4.05
N TRP A 48 2.60 -1.31 -5.14
CA TRP A 48 2.55 -2.41 -6.11
C TRP A 48 3.18 -3.67 -5.50
N ALA A 49 2.40 -4.75 -5.38
CA ALA A 49 2.85 -5.98 -4.73
C ALA A 49 4.04 -6.64 -5.45
N ASP A 50 4.17 -6.40 -6.76
CA ASP A 50 5.31 -6.86 -7.57
C ASP A 50 6.55 -5.95 -7.43
N ARG A 51 6.44 -4.81 -6.74
CA ARG A 51 7.50 -3.80 -6.57
C ARG A 51 7.46 -3.17 -5.17
N PRO A 52 7.74 -3.94 -4.10
CA PRO A 52 7.66 -3.45 -2.73
C PRO A 52 8.61 -2.29 -2.40
N GLY A 53 9.66 -2.08 -3.19
CA GLY A 53 10.62 -0.97 -3.05
C GLY A 53 10.25 0.30 -3.81
N ASP A 54 9.18 0.29 -4.62
CA ASP A 54 8.73 1.49 -5.34
C ASP A 54 8.02 2.47 -4.39
N THR A 55 7.87 3.71 -4.84
CA THR A 55 7.16 4.77 -4.12
C THR A 55 5.75 4.35 -3.75
N TRP A 56 5.36 4.69 -2.52
CA TRP A 56 4.02 4.46 -2.02
C TRP A 56 3.09 5.57 -2.48
N GLU A 57 1.91 5.18 -2.97
CA GLU A 57 0.89 6.10 -3.45
C GLU A 57 -0.15 6.35 -2.34
N LEU A 58 -0.57 7.60 -2.16
CA LEU A 58 -1.63 7.93 -1.21
C LEU A 58 -2.95 7.31 -1.67
N CYS A 59 -3.69 6.70 -0.74
CA CYS A 59 -5.06 6.31 -1.04
C CYS A 59 -5.94 7.56 -1.17
N PRO A 60 -6.66 7.75 -2.29
CA PRO A 60 -7.47 8.95 -2.50
C PRO A 60 -8.73 9.00 -1.61
N VAL A 61 -9.14 7.85 -1.06
CA VAL A 61 -10.36 7.69 -0.24
C VAL A 61 -10.06 6.91 1.04
N PRO A 62 -9.14 7.39 1.89
CA PRO A 62 -8.67 6.65 3.07
C PRO A 62 -9.80 6.37 4.08
N GLN A 63 -10.88 7.16 4.04
CA GLN A 63 -12.02 7.01 4.96
C GLN A 63 -12.85 5.74 4.71
N LEU A 64 -12.68 5.06 3.57
CA LEU A 64 -13.36 3.80 3.27
C LEU A 64 -12.71 2.57 3.94
N PHE A 65 -11.49 2.72 4.47
CA PHE A 65 -10.69 1.62 5.01
C PHE A 65 -10.50 1.71 6.54
N ARG A 66 -11.50 2.29 7.23
CA ARG A 66 -11.51 2.50 8.69
C ARG A 66 -11.78 1.22 9.47
#